data_AF-A0A409WJS8-F1
#
_entry.id   AF-A0A409WJS8-F1
#
_cell.length_a   1.000
_cell.length_b   1.000
_cell.length_c   1.000
_cell.angle_alpha   90.00
_cell.angle_beta   90.00
_cell.angle_gamma   90.00
#
_symmetry.space_group_name_H-M   'P 1'
#
loop_
_entity.id
_entity.type
_entity.pdbx_description
1 polymer ?
#
loop_
_entity_poly.entity_id
_entity_poly.type
_entity_poly.pdbx_seq_one_letter_code
_entity_poly.pdbx_strand_id
1 'polypeptide(L)'
;MGTSAVYLVFSGIKDRPVALHRIEVAFYFMNMGLFLLNTLTLLLQAVLYASVYPKRAWRSFTDPVGGVFPPLITGFLEGHQANSAFIVCGPPGFTALALINLGKEAQFLLSRDGLVSTSAGDIWYASSVLCSVLLFGLAVFFFVFGALPYGFKVYKRLGLKDILSCWAVTFPNVGWIATLRLLGDIFDISGFHTLHKVLAIAMLVVWTVLFILTITAFVTGRIFISTEQDVIRDSERKSRRRSSQRQNSRLNMRESPNNNVV
;
A
#
# COMPACT_ATOMS: atom_id res chain seq x y z
N MET A 1 -3.97 4.71 5.97
CA MET A 1 -3.46 3.32 5.80
C MET A 1 -2.46 2.92 6.88
N GLY A 2 -1.34 3.62 7.07
CA GLY A 2 -0.41 3.26 8.15
C GLY A 2 -0.99 3.43 9.56
N THR A 3 -1.69 4.53 9.81
CA THR A 3 -2.43 4.75 11.08
C THR A 3 -3.51 3.69 11.32
N SER A 4 -4.21 3.25 10.27
CA SER A 4 -5.19 2.17 10.39
C SER A 4 -4.56 0.83 10.77
N ALA A 5 -3.30 0.59 10.44
CA ALA A 5 -2.61 -0.65 10.77
C ALA A 5 -2.50 -0.85 12.29
N VAL A 6 -2.21 0.23 13.02
CA VAL A 6 -2.06 0.19 14.48
C VAL A 6 -3.40 -0.19 15.13
N TYR A 7 -4.49 0.53 14.84
CA TYR A 7 -5.76 0.19 15.50
C TYR A 7 -6.28 -1.21 15.10
N LEU A 8 -6.10 -1.62 13.84
CA LEU A 8 -6.59 -2.93 13.37
C LEU A 8 -5.88 -4.07 14.08
N VAL A 9 -4.56 -4.00 14.19
CA VAL A 9 -3.79 -5.04 14.89
C VAL A 9 -4.11 -5.03 16.38
N PHE A 10 -4.28 -3.87 17.00
CA PHE A 10 -4.62 -3.75 18.43
C PHE A 10 -6.01 -4.31 18.74
N SER A 11 -7.00 -4.06 17.87
CA SER A 11 -8.34 -4.66 18.00
C SER A 11 -8.31 -6.20 17.98
N GLY A 12 -7.22 -6.77 17.48
CA GLY A 12 -6.88 -8.17 17.47
C GLY A 12 -6.39 -8.74 18.81
N ILE A 13 -6.21 -7.94 19.86
CA ILE A 13 -5.79 -8.43 21.18
C ILE A 13 -7.02 -8.94 21.96
N LYS A 14 -6.93 -10.15 22.55
CA LYS A 14 -8.03 -10.75 23.34
C LYS A 14 -8.23 -10.04 24.68
N ASP A 15 -7.14 -9.84 25.42
CA ASP A 15 -7.15 -9.21 26.74
C ASP A 15 -7.04 -7.70 26.58
N ARG A 16 -8.18 -7.00 26.43
CA ARG A 16 -8.19 -5.55 26.17
C ARG A 16 -8.41 -4.77 27.47
N PRO A 17 -7.36 -4.16 28.05
CA PRO A 17 -7.56 -3.20 29.13
C PRO A 17 -8.24 -1.95 28.59
N VAL A 18 -9.01 -1.26 29.43
CA VAL A 18 -9.76 -0.04 29.06
C VAL A 18 -8.85 1.03 28.45
N ALA A 19 -7.60 1.13 28.92
CA ALA A 19 -6.60 2.03 28.36
C ALA A 19 -6.29 1.73 26.88
N LEU A 20 -6.20 0.45 26.50
CA LEU A 20 -5.94 0.03 25.12
C LEU A 20 -7.09 0.43 24.20
N HIS A 21 -8.32 0.25 24.66
CA HIS A 21 -9.50 0.65 23.90
C HIS A 21 -9.55 2.17 23.65
N ARG A 22 -9.16 3.00 24.62
CA ARG A 22 -9.06 4.46 24.42
C ARG A 22 -8.02 4.82 23.34
N ILE A 23 -6.88 4.14 23.34
CA ILE A 23 -5.85 4.32 22.33
C ILE A 23 -6.39 3.92 20.95
N GLU A 24 -7.03 2.77 20.82
CA GLU A 24 -7.66 2.31 19.56
C GLU A 24 -8.63 3.34 19.00
N VAL A 25 -9.52 3.86 19.84
CA VAL A 25 -10.53 4.87 19.46
C VAL A 25 -9.84 6.17 19.00
N ALA A 26 -8.79 6.62 19.69
CA ALA A 26 -8.02 7.78 19.26
C ALA A 26 -7.37 7.57 17.87
N PHE A 27 -6.75 6.42 17.65
CA PHE A 27 -6.18 6.06 16.35
C PHE A 27 -7.24 5.95 15.24
N TYR A 28 -8.43 5.46 15.57
CA TYR A 28 -9.57 5.39 14.64
C TYR A 28 -9.98 6.78 14.17
N PHE A 29 -10.23 7.73 15.09
CA PHE A 29 -10.61 9.09 14.72
C PHE A 29 -9.49 9.84 13.98
N MET A 30 -8.24 9.65 14.39
CA MET A 30 -7.08 10.20 13.67
C MET A 30 -7.01 9.65 12.23
N ASN A 31 -7.23 8.34 12.04
CA ASN A 31 -7.26 7.75 10.71
C ASN A 31 -8.42 8.30 9.86
N MET A 32 -9.60 8.50 10.46
CA MET A 32 -10.75 9.09 9.75
C MET A 32 -10.45 10.52 9.30
N GLY A 33 -9.88 11.36 10.17
CA GLY A 33 -9.47 12.72 9.82
C GLY A 33 -8.44 12.76 8.69
N LEU A 34 -7.39 11.93 8.77
CA LEU A 34 -6.37 11.82 7.72
C LEU A 34 -6.95 11.30 6.40
N PHE A 35 -7.88 10.35 6.46
CA PHE A 35 -8.56 9.82 5.27
C PHE A 35 -9.40 10.89 4.59
N LEU A 36 -10.22 11.64 5.35
CA LEU A 36 -11.02 12.74 4.81
C LEU A 36 -10.14 13.83 4.20
N LEU A 37 -9.04 14.20 4.86
CA LEU A 37 -8.09 15.18 4.33
C LEU A 37 -7.46 14.72 3.01
N ASN A 38 -7.01 13.46 2.95
CA ASN A 38 -6.42 12.88 1.73
C ASN A 38 -7.44 12.77 0.59
N THR A 39 -8.65 12.33 0.89
CA THR A 39 -9.72 12.23 -0.12
C THR A 39 -10.10 13.62 -0.63
N LEU A 40 -10.19 14.62 0.25
CA LEU A 40 -10.47 15.99 -0.15
C LEU A 40 -9.35 16.59 -1.02
N THR A 41 -8.08 16.37 -0.65
CA THR A 41 -6.95 16.85 -1.47
C THR A 41 -6.87 16.16 -2.82
N LEU A 42 -7.11 14.84 -2.89
CA LEU A 42 -7.20 14.11 -4.16
C LEU A 42 -8.39 14.58 -5.01
N LEU A 43 -9.53 14.86 -4.38
CA LEU A 43 -10.70 15.41 -5.07
C LEU A 43 -10.41 16.81 -5.63
N LEU A 44 -9.81 17.69 -4.83
CA LEU A 44 -9.39 19.02 -5.29
C LEU A 44 -8.37 18.91 -6.42
N GLN A 45 -7.39 18.01 -6.30
CA GLN A 45 -6.43 17.74 -7.37
C GLN A 45 -7.13 17.23 -8.63
N ALA A 46 -8.08 16.29 -8.51
CA ALA A 46 -8.83 15.77 -9.64
C ALA A 46 -9.65 16.87 -10.33
N VAL A 47 -10.39 17.68 -9.56
CA VAL A 47 -11.24 18.76 -10.11
C VAL A 47 -10.40 19.87 -10.73
N LEU A 48 -9.41 20.41 -10.01
CA LEU A 48 -8.57 21.50 -10.50
C LEU A 48 -7.67 21.05 -11.65
N TYR A 49 -7.06 19.87 -11.57
CA TYR A 49 -6.19 19.36 -12.63
C TYR A 49 -6.97 18.93 -13.87
N ALA A 50 -8.16 18.34 -13.72
CA ALA A 50 -9.03 18.04 -14.86
C ALA A 50 -9.60 19.30 -15.50
N SER A 51 -9.90 20.34 -14.72
CA SER A 51 -10.32 21.66 -15.19
C SER A 51 -9.23 22.35 -16.02
N VAL A 52 -7.98 22.36 -15.53
CA VAL A 52 -6.88 23.08 -16.18
C VAL A 52 -6.22 22.25 -17.30
N TYR A 53 -6.16 20.91 -17.19
CA TYR A 53 -5.47 20.03 -18.14
C TYR A 53 -6.25 18.72 -18.45
N PRO A 54 -7.43 18.79 -19.09
CA PRO A 54 -8.32 17.63 -19.28
C PRO A 54 -7.67 16.47 -20.06
N LYS A 55 -6.90 16.79 -21.11
CA LYS A 55 -6.19 15.78 -21.93
C LYS A 55 -5.01 15.12 -21.20
N ARG A 56 -4.46 15.75 -20.16
CA ARG A 56 -3.31 15.23 -19.38
C ARG A 56 -3.80 14.42 -18.17
N ALA A 57 -4.91 14.84 -17.56
CA ALA A 57 -5.63 14.07 -16.55
C ALA A 57 -6.10 12.72 -17.11
N TRP A 58 -6.71 12.73 -18.30
CA TRP A 58 -7.12 11.50 -18.99
C TRP A 58 -5.95 10.54 -19.24
N ARG A 59 -4.80 11.07 -19.68
CA ARG A 59 -3.59 10.25 -19.85
C ARG A 59 -3.09 9.63 -18.56
N SER A 60 -3.15 10.35 -17.43
CA SER A 60 -2.74 9.80 -16.13
C SER A 60 -3.61 8.63 -15.69
N PHE A 61 -4.89 8.61 -16.07
CA PHE A 61 -5.81 7.49 -15.81
C PHE A 61 -5.58 6.32 -16.77
N THR A 62 -5.16 6.58 -18.00
CA THR A 62 -4.92 5.55 -19.03
C THR A 62 -3.45 5.11 -19.14
N ASP A 63 -2.54 5.62 -18.29
CA ASP A 63 -1.12 5.27 -18.35
C ASP A 63 -0.88 3.96 -17.57
N PRO A 64 -0.60 2.83 -18.24
CA PRO A 64 -0.48 1.52 -17.57
C PRO A 64 0.75 1.41 -16.67
N VAL A 65 1.71 2.35 -16.77
CA VAL A 65 2.98 2.34 -16.03
C VAL A 65 2.96 3.31 -14.84
N GLY A 66 2.03 4.28 -14.81
CA GLY A 66 1.93 5.27 -13.72
C GLY A 66 1.09 4.80 -12.52
N GLY A 67 0.28 3.76 -12.72
CA GLY A 67 -0.57 3.19 -11.68
C GLY A 67 0.08 2.00 -11.00
N VAL A 68 0.66 2.22 -9.82
CA VAL A 68 0.73 1.27 -8.69
C VAL A 68 1.57 -0.03 -8.86
N PHE A 69 1.90 -0.49 -10.06
CA PHE A 69 2.46 -1.84 -10.29
C PHE A 69 3.93 -2.01 -10.76
N PRO A 70 4.75 -1.00 -11.11
CA PRO A 70 6.10 -1.25 -11.63
C PRO A 70 7.16 -1.90 -10.72
N PRO A 71 7.16 -1.83 -9.37
CA PRO A 71 8.35 -2.24 -8.60
C PRO A 71 8.64 -3.75 -8.59
N LEU A 72 7.73 -4.61 -9.07
CA LEU A 72 7.89 -6.06 -8.99
C LEU A 72 8.81 -6.66 -10.08
N ILE A 73 9.07 -5.92 -11.17
CA ILE A 73 9.58 -6.52 -12.42
C ILE A 73 11.11 -6.38 -12.58
N THR A 74 11.78 -5.46 -11.90
CA THR A 74 13.14 -5.05 -12.29
C THR A 74 14.29 -5.71 -11.53
N GLY A 75 14.05 -6.60 -10.55
CA GLY A 75 15.07 -7.52 -10.00
C GLY A 75 16.31 -6.91 -9.32
N PHE A 76 16.48 -5.59 -9.29
CA PHE A 76 17.56 -4.87 -8.61
C PHE A 76 16.99 -3.95 -7.55
N LEU A 77 16.92 -4.44 -6.30
CA LEU A 77 16.41 -3.70 -5.16
C LEU A 77 17.36 -2.57 -4.74
N GLU A 78 17.13 -1.36 -5.26
CA GLU A 78 17.57 -0.11 -4.62
C GLU A 78 16.71 0.21 -3.37
N GLY A 79 17.18 1.06 -2.46
CA GLY A 79 16.54 1.31 -1.15
C GLY A 79 15.03 1.63 -1.20
N HIS A 80 14.56 2.32 -2.25
CA HIS A 80 13.14 2.59 -2.50
C HIS A 80 12.34 1.32 -2.85
N GLN A 81 12.94 0.36 -3.56
CA GLN A 81 12.27 -0.89 -3.96
C GLN A 81 12.18 -1.90 -2.80
N ALA A 82 13.07 -1.86 -1.80
CA ALA A 82 12.95 -2.69 -0.60
C ALA A 82 11.64 -2.43 0.16
N ASN A 83 11.16 -1.18 0.15
CA ASN A 83 9.87 -0.82 0.72
C ASN A 83 8.69 -1.39 -0.08
N SER A 84 8.83 -1.48 -1.40
CA SER A 84 7.80 -2.09 -2.25
C SER A 84 7.67 -3.59 -2.04
N ALA A 85 8.73 -4.29 -1.58
CA ALA A 85 8.64 -5.72 -1.25
C ALA A 85 7.64 -5.99 -0.11
N PHE A 86 7.51 -5.08 0.86
CA PHE A 86 6.48 -5.19 1.91
C PHE A 86 5.06 -5.04 1.37
N ILE A 87 4.85 -4.32 0.26
CA ILE A 87 3.52 -4.22 -0.35
C ILE A 87 3.05 -5.60 -0.84
N VAL A 88 3.99 -6.46 -1.25
CA VAL A 88 3.72 -7.80 -1.80
C VAL A 88 3.25 -8.81 -0.75
N CYS A 89 3.59 -8.62 0.53
CA CYS A 89 3.07 -9.48 1.59
C CYS A 89 1.58 -9.21 1.92
N GLY A 90 1.09 -8.02 1.56
CA GLY A 90 -0.29 -7.60 1.82
C GLY A 90 -1.33 -8.50 1.16
N PRO A 91 -1.34 -8.66 -0.18
CA PRO A 91 -2.33 -9.47 -0.87
C PRO A 91 -2.51 -10.89 -0.32
N PRO A 92 -1.45 -11.72 -0.14
CA PRO A 92 -1.62 -13.05 0.42
C PRO A 92 -2.09 -13.01 1.89
N GLY A 93 -1.59 -12.06 2.70
CA GLY A 93 -2.00 -11.92 4.10
C GLY A 93 -3.48 -11.55 4.27
N PHE A 94 -3.98 -10.57 3.51
CA PHE A 94 -5.40 -10.19 3.53
C PHE A 94 -6.30 -11.25 2.90
N THR A 95 -5.82 -11.96 1.88
CA THR A 95 -6.58 -13.05 1.26
C THR A 95 -6.74 -14.21 2.24
N ALA A 96 -5.69 -14.59 2.97
CA ALA A 96 -5.78 -15.59 4.04
C ALA A 96 -6.78 -15.16 5.13
N LEU A 97 -6.71 -13.90 5.57
CA LEU A 97 -7.66 -13.36 6.55
C LEU A 97 -9.12 -13.44 6.05
N ALA A 98 -9.36 -13.09 4.79
CA ALA A 98 -10.68 -13.12 4.19
C ALA A 98 -11.20 -14.57 4.07
N LEU A 99 -10.36 -15.50 3.61
CA LEU A 99 -10.74 -16.91 3.45
C LEU A 99 -11.15 -17.54 4.78
N ILE A 100 -10.43 -17.29 5.88
CA ILE A 100 -10.84 -17.81 7.20
C ILE A 100 -12.23 -17.32 7.58
N ASN A 101 -12.49 -16.02 7.46
CA ASN A 101 -13.78 -15.45 7.87
C ASN A 101 -14.93 -15.89 6.94
N LEU A 102 -14.71 -15.88 5.62
CA LEU A 102 -15.69 -16.37 4.66
C LEU A 102 -15.96 -17.87 4.83
N GLY A 103 -14.94 -18.67 5.14
CA GLY A 103 -15.09 -20.08 5.41
C GLY A 103 -15.98 -20.35 6.64
N LYS A 104 -15.86 -19.53 7.70
CA LYS A 104 -16.73 -19.63 8.89
C LYS A 104 -18.19 -19.33 8.56
N GLU A 105 -18.44 -18.26 7.80
CA GLU A 105 -19.80 -17.93 7.35
C GLU A 105 -20.37 -18.99 6.41
N ALA A 106 -19.55 -19.52 5.50
CA ALA A 106 -19.94 -20.61 4.61
C ALA A 106 -20.30 -21.89 5.40
N GLN A 107 -19.54 -22.21 6.44
CA GLN A 107 -19.87 -23.33 7.33
C GLN A 107 -21.25 -23.16 7.95
N PHE A 108 -21.52 -21.98 8.51
CA PHE A 108 -22.80 -21.67 9.15
C PHE A 108 -23.98 -21.79 8.17
N LEU A 109 -23.86 -21.18 6.99
CA LEU A 109 -24.95 -21.15 6.00
C LEU A 109 -25.20 -22.53 5.36
N LEU A 110 -24.15 -23.22 4.93
CA LEU A 110 -24.27 -24.50 4.22
C LEU A 110 -24.73 -25.64 5.14
N SER A 111 -24.34 -25.59 6.43
CA SER A 111 -24.77 -26.58 7.41
C SER A 111 -26.21 -26.36 7.88
N ARG A 112 -26.73 -25.13 7.83
CA ARG A 112 -28.10 -24.81 8.26
C ARG A 112 -29.15 -25.25 7.25
N ASP A 113 -28.90 -24.96 5.97
CA ASP A 113 -29.93 -25.03 4.94
C ASP A 113 -29.85 -26.34 4.11
N GLY A 114 -28.88 -27.23 4.40
CA GLY A 114 -28.74 -28.53 3.74
C GLY A 114 -28.61 -28.46 2.21
N LEU A 115 -28.24 -27.29 1.68
CA LEU A 115 -28.40 -26.92 0.27
C LEU A 115 -27.57 -27.78 -0.69
N VAL A 116 -26.50 -28.41 -0.19
CA VAL A 116 -25.56 -29.19 -1.01
C VAL A 116 -25.33 -30.57 -0.41
N SER A 117 -24.85 -30.63 0.82
CA SER A 117 -24.61 -31.87 1.57
C SER A 117 -24.45 -31.53 3.05
N THR A 118 -24.77 -32.47 3.94
CA THR A 118 -24.60 -32.32 5.40
C THR A 118 -23.16 -32.00 5.81
N SER A 119 -22.17 -32.44 5.02
CA SER A 119 -20.75 -32.20 5.28
C SER A 119 -20.18 -31.00 4.51
N ALA A 120 -20.97 -30.34 3.65
CA ALA A 120 -20.46 -29.30 2.76
C ALA A 120 -19.87 -28.12 3.53
N GLY A 121 -20.54 -27.67 4.61
CA GLY A 121 -20.05 -26.56 5.43
C GLY A 121 -18.67 -26.82 6.01
N ASP A 122 -18.46 -28.01 6.59
CA ASP A 122 -17.18 -28.38 7.21
C ASP A 122 -16.06 -28.51 6.17
N ILE A 123 -16.36 -29.07 5.00
CA ILE A 123 -15.39 -29.20 3.89
C ILE A 123 -14.97 -27.82 3.38
N TRP A 124 -15.91 -26.90 3.21
CA TRP A 124 -15.63 -25.53 2.77
C TRP A 124 -14.78 -24.77 3.79
N TYR A 125 -15.10 -24.92 5.08
CA TYR A 125 -14.30 -24.32 6.14
C TYR A 125 -12.88 -24.89 6.20
N ALA A 126 -12.73 -26.20 6.23
CA ALA A 126 -11.43 -26.86 6.27
C ALA A 126 -10.55 -26.48 5.07
N SER A 127 -11.15 -26.44 3.88
CA SER A 127 -10.46 -26.02 2.64
C SER A 127 -10.02 -24.56 2.71
N SER A 128 -10.87 -23.68 3.23
CA SER A 128 -10.54 -22.26 3.43
C SER A 128 -9.40 -22.08 4.42
N VAL A 129 -9.40 -22.82 5.53
CA VAL A 129 -8.31 -22.81 6.52
C VAL A 129 -7.00 -23.30 5.89
N LEU A 130 -7.02 -24.39 5.13
CA LEU A 130 -5.83 -24.90 4.44
C LEU A 130 -5.22 -23.88 3.47
N CYS A 131 -6.05 -23.30 2.60
CA CYS A 131 -5.61 -22.23 1.69
C CYS A 131 -5.05 -21.02 2.45
N SER A 132 -5.66 -20.67 3.58
CA SER A 132 -5.22 -19.57 4.43
C SER A 132 -3.87 -19.83 5.07
N VAL A 133 -3.56 -21.05 5.49
CA VAL A 133 -2.25 -21.43 6.02
C VAL A 133 -1.16 -21.30 4.95
N LEU A 134 -1.42 -21.72 3.72
CA LEU A 134 -0.47 -21.58 2.60
C LEU A 134 -0.21 -20.12 2.26
N LEU A 135 -1.27 -19.31 2.14
CA LEU A 135 -1.16 -17.87 1.87
C LEU A 135 -0.51 -17.11 3.02
N PHE A 136 -0.78 -17.50 4.26
CA PHE A 136 -0.09 -16.99 5.44
C PHE A 136 1.42 -17.24 5.35
N GLY A 137 1.83 -18.47 5.03
CA GLY A 137 3.25 -18.81 4.82
C GLY A 137 3.90 -17.97 3.72
N LEU A 138 3.18 -17.77 2.61
CA LEU A 138 3.64 -16.92 1.50
C LEU A 138 3.78 -15.45 1.91
N ALA A 139 2.85 -14.91 2.70
CA ALA A 139 2.93 -13.54 3.21
C ALA A 139 4.13 -13.36 4.15
N VAL A 140 4.35 -14.30 5.07
CA VAL A 140 5.52 -14.29 5.97
C VAL A 140 6.82 -14.42 5.17
N PHE A 141 6.86 -15.26 4.15
CA PHE A 141 8.00 -15.37 3.24
C PHE A 141 8.35 -14.02 2.60
N PHE A 142 7.38 -13.32 2.01
CA PHE A 142 7.61 -11.99 1.43
C PHE A 142 8.01 -10.95 2.47
N PHE A 143 7.45 -11.00 3.67
CA PHE A 143 7.87 -10.14 4.77
C PHE A 143 9.34 -10.33 5.13
N VAL A 144 9.78 -11.59 5.30
CA VAL A 144 11.19 -11.90 5.61
C VAL A 144 12.10 -11.44 4.48
N PHE A 145 11.75 -11.72 3.22
CA PHE A 145 12.50 -11.24 2.06
C PHE A 145 12.59 -9.72 1.98
N GLY A 146 11.51 -9.01 2.31
CA GLY A 146 11.49 -7.54 2.39
C GLY A 146 12.31 -6.99 3.56
N ALA A 147 12.42 -7.73 4.66
CA ALA A 147 13.20 -7.36 5.84
C ALA A 147 14.71 -7.63 5.67
N LEU A 148 15.13 -8.58 4.83
CA LEU A 148 16.56 -8.89 4.62
C LEU A 148 17.40 -7.67 4.21
N PRO A 149 17.00 -6.83 3.22
CA PRO A 149 17.74 -5.60 2.89
C PRO A 149 17.95 -4.66 4.07
N TYR A 150 17.03 -4.64 5.04
CA TYR A 150 17.13 -3.80 6.24
C TYR A 150 18.26 -4.23 7.18
N GLY A 151 18.51 -5.53 7.30
CA GLY A 151 19.60 -6.05 8.13
C GLY A 151 21.00 -5.81 7.54
N PHE A 152 21.14 -5.80 6.22
CA PHE A 152 22.46 -5.78 5.56
C PHE A 152 22.87 -4.44 4.93
N LYS A 153 21.93 -3.58 4.54
CA LYS A 153 22.24 -2.42 3.66
C LYS A 153 21.69 -1.06 4.12
N VAL A 154 20.79 -1.04 5.10
CA VAL A 154 19.97 0.16 5.39
C VAL A 154 20.64 1.17 6.33
N TYR A 155 21.60 0.76 7.17
CA TYR A 155 22.23 1.68 8.15
C TYR A 155 23.02 2.84 7.50
N LYS A 156 23.42 2.73 6.23
CA LYS A 156 24.24 3.76 5.55
C LYS A 156 23.47 4.69 4.59
N ARG A 157 22.17 4.48 4.33
CA ARG A 157 21.51 5.18 3.21
C ARG A 157 20.01 5.50 3.37
N LEU A 158 19.42 5.40 4.56
CA LEU A 158 18.08 6.00 4.79
C LEU A 158 18.21 7.53 4.88
N GLY A 159 18.18 8.18 3.73
CA GLY A 159 17.94 9.62 3.69
C GLY A 159 16.48 9.91 4.04
N LEU A 160 16.22 11.10 4.62
CA LEU A 160 14.86 11.62 4.85
C LEU A 160 13.93 11.60 3.61
N LYS A 161 14.50 11.47 2.40
CA LYS A 161 13.78 11.48 1.13
C LYS A 161 12.94 10.21 0.89
N ASP A 162 13.33 9.07 1.46
CA ASP A 162 12.62 7.79 1.26
C ASP A 162 11.54 7.50 2.33
N ILE A 163 11.33 8.43 3.27
CA ILE A 163 10.45 8.23 4.43
C ILE A 163 9.02 7.88 4.04
N LEU A 164 8.52 8.49 2.95
CA LEU A 164 7.14 8.30 2.49
C LEU A 164 6.93 6.87 1.97
N SER A 165 7.98 6.26 1.42
CA SER A 165 7.96 4.89 0.91
C SER A 165 8.04 3.87 2.04
N CYS A 166 8.75 4.18 3.13
CA CYS A 166 8.84 3.33 4.32
C CYS A 166 7.49 3.10 5.01
N TRP A 167 6.47 3.94 4.76
CA TRP A 167 5.11 3.68 5.23
C TRP A 167 4.53 2.36 4.70
N ALA A 168 5.07 1.80 3.60
CA ALA A 168 4.73 0.47 3.11
C ALA A 168 5.05 -0.67 4.09
N VAL A 169 5.87 -0.43 5.12
CA VAL A 169 6.16 -1.42 6.19
C VAL A 169 5.00 -1.55 7.18
N THR A 170 4.02 -0.65 7.15
CA THR A 170 2.92 -0.66 8.13
C THR A 170 1.72 -1.49 7.66
N PHE A 171 0.87 -0.91 6.82
CA PHE A 171 -0.43 -1.46 6.45
C PHE A 171 -0.42 -2.86 5.81
N PRO A 172 0.47 -3.17 4.85
CA PRO A 172 0.50 -4.50 4.22
C PRO A 172 0.69 -5.64 5.23
N ASN A 173 1.38 -5.39 6.33
CA ASN A 173 1.65 -6.42 7.34
C ASN A 173 0.44 -6.76 8.20
N VAL A 174 -0.59 -5.91 8.22
CA VAL A 174 -1.81 -6.13 9.02
C VAL A 174 -2.49 -7.45 8.65
N GLY A 175 -2.59 -7.75 7.35
CA GLY A 175 -3.32 -8.92 6.86
C GLY A 175 -2.80 -10.23 7.45
N TRP A 176 -1.48 -10.46 7.38
CA TRP A 176 -0.89 -11.69 7.91
C TRP A 176 -0.79 -11.68 9.44
N ILE A 177 -0.59 -10.52 10.09
CA ILE A 177 -0.59 -10.41 11.56
C ILE A 177 -1.97 -10.74 12.14
N ALA A 178 -3.05 -10.32 11.47
CA ALA A 178 -4.41 -10.67 11.86
C ALA A 178 -4.70 -12.15 11.58
N THR A 179 -4.22 -12.68 10.45
CA THR A 179 -4.34 -14.11 10.11
C THR A 179 -3.65 -15.00 11.15
N LEU A 180 -2.45 -14.61 11.61
CA LEU A 180 -1.73 -15.31 12.68
C LEU A 180 -2.60 -15.50 13.93
N ARG A 181 -3.31 -14.45 14.34
CA ARG A 181 -4.23 -14.51 15.49
C ARG A 181 -5.38 -15.48 15.23
N LEU A 182 -6.01 -15.42 14.05
CA LEU A 182 -7.10 -16.34 13.73
C LEU A 182 -6.63 -17.79 13.65
N LEU A 183 -5.44 -18.07 13.10
CA LEU A 183 -4.87 -19.41 13.12
C LEU A 183 -4.55 -19.87 14.55
N GLY A 184 -4.15 -18.96 15.43
CA GLY A 184 -3.98 -19.25 16.86
C GLY A 184 -5.29 -19.63 17.53
N ASP A 185 -6.40 -18.98 17.13
CA ASP A 185 -7.75 -19.33 17.60
C ASP A 185 -8.23 -20.68 17.05
N ILE A 186 -7.85 -21.04 15.82
CA ILE A 186 -8.31 -22.27 15.14
C ILE A 186 -7.54 -23.50 15.62
N PHE A 187 -6.21 -23.39 15.76
CA PHE A 187 -5.34 -24.49 16.17
C PHE A 187 -5.10 -24.55 17.68
N ASP A 188 -5.69 -23.62 18.45
CA ASP A 188 -5.52 -23.49 19.89
C ASP A 188 -4.04 -23.33 20.33
N ILE A 189 -3.29 -22.51 19.57
CA ILE A 189 -1.85 -22.28 19.80
C ILE A 189 -1.65 -20.94 20.52
N SER A 190 -1.45 -21.00 21.83
CA SER A 190 -1.19 -19.82 22.69
C SER A 190 0.05 -19.01 22.26
N GLY A 191 1.03 -19.67 21.64
CA GLY A 191 2.21 -19.03 21.05
C GLY A 191 1.86 -17.99 19.97
N PHE A 192 0.81 -18.24 19.17
CA PHE A 192 0.40 -17.32 18.10
C PHE A 192 -0.25 -16.06 18.68
N HIS A 193 -0.98 -16.15 19.79
CA HIS A 193 -1.51 -14.97 20.48
C HIS A 193 -0.40 -14.12 21.08
N THR A 194 0.64 -14.75 21.63
CA THR A 194 1.81 -14.06 22.16
C THR A 194 2.57 -13.35 21.05
N LEU A 195 2.81 -14.03 19.93
CA LEU A 195 3.47 -13.45 18.76
C LEU A 195 2.65 -12.29 18.16
N HIS A 196 1.32 -12.44 18.06
CA HIS A 196 0.43 -11.34 17.64
C HIS A 196 0.58 -10.10 18.52
N LYS A 197 0.60 -10.27 19.86
CA LYS A 197 0.83 -9.17 20.81
C LYS A 197 2.18 -8.49 20.59
N VAL A 198 3.25 -9.26 20.40
CA VAL A 198 4.60 -8.72 20.11
C VAL A 198 4.62 -7.93 18.80
N LEU A 199 4.02 -8.48 17.74
CA LEU A 199 3.94 -7.81 16.43
C LEU A 199 3.07 -6.55 16.47
N ALA A 200 2.03 -6.51 17.30
CA ALA A 200 1.23 -5.31 17.55
C ALA A 200 2.07 -4.19 18.15
N ILE A 201 2.86 -4.50 19.19
CA ILE A 201 3.75 -3.52 19.83
C ILE A 201 4.82 -3.05 18.83
N ALA A 202 5.42 -3.97 18.06
CA ALA A 202 6.39 -3.61 17.03
C ALA A 202 5.78 -2.68 15.97
N MET A 203 4.54 -2.92 15.55
CA MET A 203 3.81 -2.06 14.60
C MET A 203 3.62 -0.64 15.15
N LEU A 204 3.27 -0.50 16.43
CA LEU A 204 3.13 0.81 17.08
C LEU A 204 4.48 1.56 17.13
N VAL A 205 5.58 0.86 17.45
CA VAL A 205 6.92 1.45 17.48
C VAL A 205 7.33 1.94 16.09
N VAL A 206 7.19 1.09 15.06
CA VAL A 206 7.48 1.46 13.67
C VAL A 206 6.64 2.66 13.23
N TRP A 207 5.34 2.64 13.53
CA TRP A 207 4.45 3.76 13.23
C TRP A 207 4.91 5.06 13.89
N THR A 208 5.30 5.02 15.17
CA THR A 208 5.74 6.20 15.93
C THR A 208 7.02 6.80 15.34
N VAL A 209 8.00 5.94 15.02
CA VAL A 209 9.25 6.36 14.37
C VAL A 209 8.97 7.03 13.03
N LEU A 210 8.15 6.40 12.18
CA LEU A 210 7.78 6.96 10.88
C LEU A 210 6.99 8.26 11.01
N PHE A 211 6.11 8.37 12.01
CA PHE A 211 5.34 9.58 12.26
C PHE A 211 6.24 10.76 12.66
N ILE A 212 7.16 10.56 13.61
CA ILE A 212 8.12 11.58 14.04
C ILE A 212 9.01 12.03 12.88
N LEU A 213 9.51 11.07 12.10
CA LEU A 213 10.34 11.38 10.93
C LEU A 213 9.54 12.11 9.84
N THR A 214 8.26 11.77 9.67
CA THR A 214 7.36 12.47 8.73
C THR A 214 7.11 13.92 9.17
N ILE A 215 6.86 14.17 10.47
CA ILE A 215 6.75 15.53 11.01
C ILE A 215 8.05 16.29 10.82
N THR A 216 9.19 15.67 11.11
CA THR A 216 10.51 16.29 10.95
C THR A 216 10.77 16.65 9.48
N ALA A 217 10.43 15.76 8.55
CA ALA A 217 10.53 16.02 7.11
C ALA A 217 9.59 17.14 6.64
N PHE A 218 8.40 17.23 7.23
CA PHE A 218 7.42 18.28 6.96
C PHE A 218 7.91 19.65 7.42
N VAL A 219 8.36 19.76 8.68
CA VAL A 219 8.86 21.01 9.27
C VAL A 219 10.13 21.50 8.57
N THR A 220 11.00 20.58 8.13
CA THR A 220 12.22 20.94 7.39
C THR A 220 11.98 21.25 5.91
N GLY A 221 10.73 21.22 5.42
CA GLY A 221 10.37 21.54 4.03
C GLY A 221 10.89 20.54 2.98
N ARG A 222 11.45 19.40 3.41
CA ARG A 222 12.08 18.41 2.51
C ARG A 222 11.09 17.51 1.79
N ILE A 223 9.80 17.53 2.18
CA ILE A 223 8.73 16.75 1.53
C ILE A 223 8.33 17.32 0.17
N PHE A 224 8.46 18.64 -0.04
CA PHE A 224 8.01 19.30 -1.28
C PHE A 224 9.11 19.47 -2.33
N ILE A 225 10.35 19.06 -2.04
CA ILE A 225 11.46 19.13 -3.00
C ILE A 225 11.39 17.90 -3.90
N SER A 226 10.84 18.09 -5.11
CA SER A 226 10.83 17.08 -6.17
C SER A 226 12.24 16.61 -6.49
N THR A 227 12.42 15.30 -6.72
CA THR A 227 13.69 14.70 -7.10
C THR A 227 14.25 15.39 -8.34
N GLU A 228 15.55 15.70 -8.37
CA GLU A 228 16.18 16.28 -9.57
C GLU A 228 15.93 15.41 -10.82
N GLN A 229 15.81 14.09 -10.65
CA GLN A 229 15.41 13.18 -11.72
C GLN A 229 14.02 13.47 -12.29
N ASP A 230 13.03 13.84 -11.47
CA ASP A 230 11.69 14.21 -11.92
C ASP A 230 11.72 15.55 -12.67
N VAL A 231 12.54 16.49 -12.20
CA VAL A 231 12.78 17.79 -12.85
C VAL A 231 13.49 17.60 -14.19
N ILE A 232 14.50 16.73 -14.25
CA ILE A 232 15.23 16.39 -15.48
C ILE A 232 14.31 15.69 -16.47
N ARG A 233 13.53 14.69 -16.04
CA ARG A 233 12.55 13.99 -16.90
C ARG A 233 11.51 14.95 -17.46
N ASP A 234 10.99 15.87 -16.64
CA ASP A 234 10.06 16.89 -17.10
C ASP A 234 10.73 17.90 -18.04
N SER A 235 12.00 18.24 -17.81
CA SER A 235 12.79 19.14 -18.68
C SER A 235 13.07 18.52 -20.05
N GLU A 236 13.45 17.23 -20.10
CA GLU A 236 13.68 16.48 -21.34
C GLU A 236 12.38 16.29 -22.13
N ARG A 237 11.26 16.02 -21.43
CA ARG A 237 9.94 15.92 -22.05
C ARG A 237 9.48 17.26 -22.62
N LYS A 238 9.84 18.38 -21.98
CA LYS A 238 9.61 19.74 -22.48
C LYS A 238 10.51 20.05 -23.69
N SER A 239 11.76 19.63 -23.69
CA SER A 239 12.71 19.88 -24.79
C SER A 239 12.30 19.11 -26.05
N ARG A 240 11.95 17.83 -25.94
CA ARG A 240 11.45 17.00 -27.05
C ARG A 240 10.17 17.56 -27.66
N ARG A 241 9.24 18.06 -26.85
CA ARG A 241 8.02 18.72 -27.36
C ARG A 241 8.33 20.00 -28.14
N ARG A 242 9.27 20.82 -27.66
CA ARG A 242 9.69 22.06 -28.34
C ARG A 242 10.39 21.78 -29.67
N SER A 243 11.22 20.74 -29.75
CA SER A 243 11.89 20.36 -31.01
C SER A 243 10.89 19.82 -32.04
N SER A 244 9.96 18.93 -31.65
CA SER A 244 8.91 18.46 -32.56
C SER A 244 7.99 19.59 -33.04
N GLN A 245 7.63 20.53 -32.17
CA GLN A 245 6.80 21.68 -32.55
C GLN A 245 7.53 22.64 -33.50
N ARG A 246 8.83 22.89 -33.27
CA ARG A 246 9.68 23.67 -34.21
C ARG A 246 9.83 23.00 -35.57
N GLN A 247 9.96 21.67 -35.59
CA GLN A 247 10.08 20.92 -36.83
C GLN A 247 8.78 20.94 -37.65
N ASN A 248 7.62 20.72 -37.02
CA ASN A 248 6.33 20.87 -37.69
C ASN A 248 6.07 22.31 -38.16
N SER A 249 6.47 23.33 -37.38
CA SER A 249 6.32 24.73 -37.79
C SER A 249 7.18 25.07 -39.02
N ARG A 250 8.38 24.49 -39.13
CA ARG A 250 9.25 24.64 -40.31
C ARG A 250 8.72 23.93 -41.55
N LEU A 251 8.07 22.78 -41.37
CA LEU A 251 7.42 22.06 -42.46
C LEU A 251 6.20 22.83 -42.98
N ASN A 252 5.34 23.35 -42.09
CA ASN A 252 4.19 24.17 -42.48
C ASN A 252 4.59 25.49 -43.16
N MET A 253 5.73 26.09 -42.81
CA MET A 253 6.27 27.28 -43.50
C MET A 253 6.79 26.97 -44.91
N ARG A 254 7.21 25.72 -45.19
CA ARG A 254 7.62 25.27 -46.53
C ARG A 254 6.42 24.90 -47.40
N GLU A 255 5.28 24.55 -46.80
CA GLU A 255 4.04 24.18 -47.48
C GLU A 255 3.05 25.33 -47.68
N SER A 256 3.46 26.60 -47.47
CA SER A 256 2.65 27.76 -47.83
C SER A 256 3.14 28.33 -49.17
N PRO A 257 2.67 27.82 -50.32
CA PRO A 257 2.98 28.41 -51.61
C PRO A 257 2.24 29.75 -51.75
N ASN A 258 3.01 30.70 -52.25
CA ASN A 258 2.65 32.03 -52.72
C ASN A 258 1.30 32.05 -53.47
N ASN A 259 0.20 32.39 -52.79
CA ASN A 259 -1.10 32.63 -53.41
C ASN A 259 -1.26 34.12 -53.78
N ASN A 260 -0.26 34.65 -54.49
CA ASN A 260 -0.28 35.95 -55.12
C ASN A 260 0.44 35.80 -56.46
N VAL A 261 -0.26 35.46 -57.54
CA VAL A 261 -0.03 35.95 -58.92
C VAL A 261 -1.29 35.63 -59.75
N VAL A 262 -1.96 36.73 -60.17
CA VAL A 262 -2.93 36.93 -61.26
C VAL A 262 -4.33 36.33 -61.13
#